data_AF-A4RS56-F1
#
_entry.id   AF-A4RS56-F1
#
_cell.length_a   1.000
_cell.length_b   1.000
_cell.length_c   1.000
_cell.angle_alpha   90.00
_cell.angle_beta   90.00
_cell.angle_gamma   90.00
#
_symmetry.space_group_name_H-M   'P 1'
#
loop_
_entity.id
_entity.type
_entity.pdbx_description
1 polymer ?
#
loop_
_entity_poly.entity_id
_entity_poly.type
_entity_poly.pdbx_seq_one_letter_code
_entity_poly.pdbx_strand_id
1 'polypeptide(L)'
;VVTGFGRGSKQMGVPTANLDPETCGGEAVLSALPLGVYFGWAKREGESNWHECVLNVGKRPTFVDGDGTTIEVHVMGASDATPEYEDDFYGETMRVDVCGFIRPELRFDSLPELVARIKTDIGLAR
;
A
#
# COMPACT_ATOMS: atom_id res chain seq x y z
N VAL A 1 -0.65 -3.70 -11.27
CA VAL A 1 -0.09 -4.34 -10.06
C VAL A 1 1.11 -5.18 -10.46
N VAL A 2 2.24 -4.98 -9.79
CA VAL A 2 3.51 -5.67 -10.08
C VAL A 2 3.91 -6.58 -8.93
N THR A 3 4.77 -7.55 -9.20
CA THR A 3 5.32 -8.40 -8.16
C THR A 3 6.26 -7.59 -7.27
N GLY A 4 5.98 -7.56 -5.97
CA GLY A 4 6.85 -6.96 -4.97
C GLY A 4 7.86 -7.96 -4.40
N PHE A 5 8.49 -7.60 -3.29
CA PHE A 5 9.50 -8.44 -2.63
C PHE A 5 8.93 -9.64 -1.84
N GLY A 6 7.61 -9.77 -1.77
CA GLY A 6 6.96 -10.87 -1.05
C GLY A 6 7.22 -10.89 0.46
N ARG A 7 7.56 -9.75 1.06
CA ARG A 7 7.98 -9.68 2.47
C ARG A 7 6.77 -9.59 3.40
N GLY A 8 6.27 -10.76 3.83
CA GLY A 8 5.55 -10.95 5.11
C GLY A 8 4.18 -10.29 5.31
N SER A 9 3.77 -9.30 4.51
CA SER A 9 2.51 -8.57 4.70
C SER A 9 1.28 -9.46 4.65
N LYS A 10 1.27 -10.44 3.74
CA LYS A 10 0.25 -11.50 3.68
C LYS A 10 0.20 -12.36 4.94
N GLN A 11 1.35 -12.72 5.51
CA GLN A 11 1.44 -13.49 6.77
C GLN A 11 1.00 -12.68 8.00
N MET A 12 1.04 -11.35 7.91
CA MET A 12 0.55 -10.43 8.94
C MET A 12 -0.95 -10.13 8.84
N GLY A 13 -1.65 -10.68 7.82
CA GLY A 13 -3.07 -10.41 7.57
C GLY A 13 -3.34 -9.07 6.88
N VAL A 14 -2.30 -8.41 6.36
CA VAL A 14 -2.39 -7.10 5.69
C VAL A 14 -1.73 -7.17 4.31
N PRO A 15 -2.23 -8.01 3.38
CA PRO A 15 -1.62 -8.15 2.06
C PRO A 15 -1.56 -6.81 1.33
N THR A 16 -0.44 -6.54 0.66
CA THR A 16 -0.19 -5.31 -0.08
C THR A 16 0.03 -5.57 -1.57
N ALA A 17 -0.74 -4.88 -2.42
CA ALA A 17 -0.53 -4.82 -3.86
C ALA A 17 0.55 -3.77 -4.16
N ASN A 18 1.61 -4.16 -4.87
CA ASN A 18 2.64 -3.23 -5.31
C ASN A 18 2.20 -2.59 -6.63
N LEU A 19 2.27 -1.27 -6.73
CA LEU A 19 1.97 -0.56 -7.98
C LEU A 19 3.26 -0.14 -8.69
N ASP A 20 3.17 -0.07 -10.02
CA ASP A 20 4.27 0.40 -10.85
C ASP A 20 4.32 1.93 -10.81
N PRO A 21 5.41 2.55 -10.28
CA PRO A 21 5.56 4.00 -10.23
C PRO A 21 5.40 4.67 -11.59
N GLU A 22 5.83 4.04 -12.68
CA GLU A 22 5.71 4.62 -14.04
C GLU A 22 4.24 4.84 -14.43
N THR A 23 3.37 3.91 -14.05
CA THR A 23 1.93 4.00 -14.31
C THR A 23 1.18 4.88 -13.29
N CYS A 24 1.83 5.25 -12.18
CA CYS A 24 1.26 6.02 -11.08
C CYS A 24 1.69 7.51 -11.08
N GLY A 25 2.04 8.06 -12.25
CA GLY A 25 2.50 9.45 -12.39
C GLY A 25 4.02 9.62 -12.52
N GLY A 26 4.79 8.54 -12.35
CA GLY A 26 6.24 8.52 -12.53
C GLY A 26 7.03 9.08 -11.35
N GLU A 27 8.33 8.80 -11.35
CA GLU A 27 9.24 9.15 -10.25
C GLU A 27 9.28 10.65 -9.95
N ALA A 28 9.14 11.52 -10.97
CA ALA A 28 9.17 12.97 -10.79
C ALA A 28 8.01 13.49 -9.92
N VAL A 29 6.82 12.89 -10.04
CA VAL A 29 5.66 13.24 -9.21
C VAL A 29 5.77 12.58 -7.86
N LEU A 30 6.07 11.28 -7.84
CA LEU A 30 6.03 10.47 -6.63
C LEU A 30 7.13 10.83 -5.63
N SER A 31 8.34 11.15 -6.10
CA SER A 31 9.45 11.57 -5.24
C SER A 31 9.24 12.95 -4.57
N ALA A 32 8.28 13.74 -5.06
CA ALA A 32 7.89 15.02 -4.46
C ALA A 32 6.85 14.87 -3.34
N LEU A 33 6.23 13.69 -3.20
CA LEU A 33 5.27 13.40 -2.14
C LEU A 33 6.00 13.10 -0.82
N PRO A 34 5.44 13.51 0.34
CA PRO A 34 5.90 13.01 1.62
C PRO A 34 5.92 11.47 1.67
N LEU A 35 7.05 10.89 2.08
CA LEU A 35 7.11 9.44 2.29
C LEU A 35 6.29 9.06 3.52
N GLY A 36 5.43 8.05 3.39
CA GLY A 36 4.62 7.56 4.48
C GLY A 36 3.30 6.97 4.04
N VAL A 37 2.38 6.92 5.01
CA VAL A 37 1.08 6.26 4.88
C VAL A 37 0.02 7.28 4.49
N TYR A 38 -0.74 6.92 3.46
CA TYR A 38 -1.88 7.63 2.93
C TYR A 38 -3.13 6.75 3.03
N PHE A 39 -4.29 7.35 2.82
CA PHE A 39 -5.56 6.65 2.67
C PHE A 39 -6.29 7.12 1.41
N GLY A 40 -7.24 6.30 0.97
CA GLY A 40 -8.04 6.61 -0.19
C GLY A 40 -8.96 5.47 -0.58
N TRP A 41 -9.25 5.39 -1.87
CA TRP A 41 -10.10 4.38 -2.46
C TRP A 41 -9.32 3.59 -3.50
N ALA A 42 -9.57 2.28 -3.57
CA ALA A 42 -8.99 1.41 -4.58
C ALA A 42 -10.05 0.49 -5.19
N LYS A 43 -9.79 0.04 -6.42
CA LYS A 43 -10.52 -1.06 -7.04
C LYS A 43 -9.72 -1.71 -8.17
N ARG A 44 -10.03 -2.96 -8.49
CA ARG A 44 -9.51 -3.61 -9.69
C ARG A 44 -10.24 -3.11 -10.93
N GLU A 45 -9.56 -3.17 -12.07
CA GLU A 45 -10.20 -2.87 -13.34
C GLU A 45 -11.34 -3.86 -13.61
N GLY A 46 -12.49 -3.35 -14.06
CA GLY A 46 -13.72 -4.13 -14.25
C GLY A 46 -14.66 -4.15 -13.04
N GLU A 47 -14.19 -3.77 -11.85
CA GLU A 47 -15.05 -3.67 -10.66
C GLU A 47 -15.85 -2.35 -10.64
N SER A 48 -17.12 -2.46 -10.23
CA SER A 48 -17.99 -1.30 -10.04
C SER A 48 -17.70 -0.58 -8.72
N ASN A 49 -17.47 -1.34 -7.66
CA ASN A 49 -17.34 -0.84 -6.31
C ASN A 49 -15.93 -0.31 -6.05
N TRP A 50 -15.86 0.73 -5.24
CA TRP A 50 -14.61 1.22 -4.67
C TRP A 50 -14.53 0.75 -3.23
N HIS A 51 -13.33 0.41 -2.79
CA HIS A 51 -13.03 -0.09 -1.46
C HIS A 51 -12.06 0.87 -0.78
N GLU A 52 -12.23 1.08 0.52
CA GLU A 52 -11.30 1.86 1.32
C GLU A 52 -9.91 1.21 1.26
N CYS A 53 -8.86 2.02 1.25
CA CYS A 53 -7.51 1.51 1.27
C CYS A 53 -6.58 2.40 2.09
N VAL A 54 -5.52 1.77 2.57
CA VAL A 54 -4.30 2.46 3.01
C VAL A 54 -3.18 2.12 2.05
N LEU A 55 -2.29 3.08 1.82
CA LEU A 55 -1.13 2.87 0.98
C LEU A 55 0.12 3.50 1.56
N ASN A 56 1.26 2.83 1.41
CA ASN A 56 2.57 3.38 1.75
C ASN A 56 3.27 3.87 0.47
N VAL A 57 3.70 5.14 0.48
CA VAL A 57 4.64 5.70 -0.48
C VAL A 57 6.02 5.72 0.19
N GLY A 58 6.89 4.81 -0.22
CA GLY A 58 8.20 4.58 0.40
C GLY A 58 9.35 4.64 -0.60
N LYS A 59 10.53 4.17 -0.20
CA LYS A 59 11.70 4.05 -1.07
C LYS A 59 12.19 2.61 -1.19
N ARG A 60 12.70 2.25 -2.36
CA ARG A 60 13.45 1.01 -2.56
C ARG A 60 14.73 1.04 -1.71
N PRO A 61 15.12 -0.10 -1.11
CA PRO A 61 16.44 -0.22 -0.49
C PRO A 61 17.55 -0.02 -1.53
N THR A 62 18.35 1.03 -1.34
CA THR A 62 19.39 1.47 -2.28
C THR A 62 20.46 0.41 -2.58
N PHE A 63 20.71 -0.53 -1.66
CA PHE A 63 21.75 -1.56 -1.81
C PHE A 63 21.30 -2.82 -2.55
N VAL A 64 20.00 -3.00 -2.77
CA VAL A 64 19.46 -4.25 -3.31
C VAL A 64 18.82 -4.04 -4.68
N ASP A 65 18.08 -2.95 -4.87
CA ASP A 65 17.16 -2.81 -6.03
C ASP A 65 17.18 -1.42 -6.69
N GLY A 66 18.29 -0.70 -6.51
CA GLY A 66 18.47 0.66 -7.04
C GLY A 66 17.72 1.73 -6.24
N ASP A 67 17.68 2.94 -6.80
CA ASP A 67 16.93 4.07 -6.26
C ASP A 67 15.53 4.13 -6.88
N GLY A 68 14.52 4.53 -6.10
CA GLY A 68 13.18 4.82 -6.61
C GLY A 68 12.08 4.74 -5.56
N THR A 69 10.94 5.36 -5.87
CA THR A 69 9.75 5.37 -5.01
C THR A 69 8.97 4.06 -5.14
N THR A 70 8.42 3.55 -4.04
CA THR A 70 7.55 2.36 -4.01
C THR A 70 6.15 2.73 -3.56
N ILE A 71 5.15 2.09 -4.13
CA ILE A 71 3.75 2.25 -3.72
C ILE A 71 3.19 0.87 -3.38
N GLU A 72 2.75 0.71 -2.13
CA GLU A 72 2.16 -0.52 -1.62
C GLU A 72 0.77 -0.24 -1.08
N VAL A 73 -0.26 -0.90 -1.62
CA VAL A 73 -1.67 -0.63 -1.33
C VAL A 73 -2.29 -1.83 -0.62
N HIS A 74 -2.89 -1.62 0.54
CA HIS A 74 -3.73 -2.59 1.22
C HIS A 74 -5.20 -2.19 1.07
N VAL A 75 -5.97 -3.04 0.39
CA VAL A 75 -7.41 -2.82 0.16
C VAL A 75 -8.20 -3.46 1.29
N MET A 76 -8.94 -2.63 2.01
CA MET A 76 -9.63 -2.99 3.24
C MET A 76 -10.97 -3.65 2.90
N GLY A 77 -11.25 -4.78 3.55
CA GLY A 77 -12.54 -5.43 3.45
C GLY A 77 -13.53 -4.90 4.49
N ALA A 78 -14.57 -5.69 4.74
CA ALA A 78 -15.69 -5.34 5.62
C ALA A 78 -15.31 -5.10 7.10
N SER A 79 -14.12 -5.53 7.54
CA SER A 79 -13.60 -5.29 8.88
C SER A 79 -12.10 -5.01 8.85
N ASP A 80 -11.55 -4.40 9.92
CA ASP A 80 -10.11 -4.11 10.06
C ASP A 80 -9.23 -5.36 10.08
N ALA A 81 -9.84 -6.53 10.24
CA ALA A 81 -9.15 -7.83 10.28
C ALA A 81 -9.16 -8.56 8.93
N THR A 82 -9.90 -8.07 7.94
CA THR A 82 -10.17 -8.80 6.70
C THR A 82 -9.81 -7.93 5.49
N PRO A 83 -8.85 -8.34 4.64
CA PRO A 83 -8.63 -7.68 3.34
C PRO A 83 -9.83 -7.89 2.41
N GLU A 84 -9.98 -7.00 1.42
CA GLU A 84 -10.96 -7.22 0.35
C GLU A 84 -10.51 -8.34 -0.60
N TYR A 85 -9.22 -8.39 -0.92
CA TYR A 85 -8.66 -9.38 -1.86
C TYR A 85 -7.72 -10.34 -1.13
N GLU A 86 -8.07 -11.63 -1.14
CA GLU A 86 -7.25 -12.71 -0.55
C GLU A 86 -6.32 -13.38 -1.58
N ASP A 87 -6.80 -13.47 -2.83
CA ASP A 87 -6.06 -14.02 -3.96
C ASP A 87 -5.10 -13.00 -4.56
N ASP A 88 -4.02 -13.51 -5.16
CA ASP A 88 -3.05 -12.66 -5.85
C ASP A 88 -3.60 -12.25 -7.23
N PHE A 89 -3.42 -10.98 -7.60
CA PHE A 89 -3.86 -10.40 -8.88
C PHE A 89 -2.72 -9.64 -9.57
N TYR A 90 -1.53 -10.23 -9.58
CA TYR A 90 -0.36 -9.67 -10.27
C TYR A 90 -0.63 -9.54 -11.77
N GLY A 91 -0.14 -8.45 -12.37
CA GLY A 91 -0.35 -8.14 -13.79
C GLY A 91 -1.68 -7.45 -14.08
N GLU A 92 -2.63 -7.45 -13.14
CA GLU A 92 -3.90 -6.73 -13.31
C GLU A 92 -3.77 -5.23 -13.05
N THR A 93 -4.66 -4.45 -13.65
CA THR A 93 -4.79 -3.02 -13.41
C THR A 93 -5.59 -2.77 -12.13
N MET A 94 -5.07 -1.90 -11.27
CA MET A 94 -5.77 -1.35 -10.10
C MET A 94 -5.80 0.17 -10.24
N ARG A 95 -6.93 0.77 -9.87
CA ARG A 95 -7.05 2.23 -9.72
C ARG A 95 -7.00 2.58 -8.25
N VAL A 96 -6.34 3.69 -7.93
CA VAL A 96 -6.25 4.22 -6.58
C VAL A 96 -6.45 5.73 -6.62
N ASP A 97 -7.41 6.19 -5.81
CA ASP A 97 -7.69 7.60 -5.59
C ASP A 97 -7.23 7.96 -4.18
N VAL A 98 -6.12 8.70 -4.08
CA VAL A 98 -5.53 9.12 -2.80
C VAL A 98 -6.29 10.32 -2.25
N CYS A 99 -6.82 10.19 -1.03
CA CYS A 99 -7.62 11.23 -0.38
C CYS A 99 -6.85 12.05 0.64
N GLY A 100 -5.83 11.48 1.28
CA GLY A 100 -5.06 12.21 2.29
C GLY A 100 -3.89 11.45 2.88
N PHE A 101 -3.10 12.15 3.68
CA PHE A 101 -1.90 11.65 4.35
C PHE A 101 -2.21 11.38 5.83
N ILE A 102 -1.85 10.20 6.32
CA ILE A 102 -2.00 9.80 7.72
C ILE A 102 -0.75 10.18 8.51
N ARG A 103 0.43 9.72 8.07
CA ARG A 103 1.68 9.86 8.82
C ARG A 103 2.93 9.59 7.99
N PRO A 104 4.11 10.10 8.40
CA PRO A 104 5.38 9.71 7.80
C PRO A 104 5.71 8.23 8.06
N GLU A 105 6.70 7.71 7.33
CA GLU A 105 7.30 6.40 7.61
C GLU A 105 7.86 6.35 9.04
N LEU A 106 7.63 5.22 9.72
CA LEU A 106 8.10 4.99 11.08
C LEU A 106 9.00 3.75 11.09
N ARG A 107 10.02 3.79 11.94
CA ARG A 107 10.84 2.62 12.26
C ARG A 107 10.22 1.91 13.46
N PHE A 108 10.17 0.59 13.39
CA PHE A 108 9.68 -0.27 14.48
C PHE A 108 10.80 -1.20 14.93
N ASP A 109 10.83 -1.49 16.22
CA ASP A 109 11.83 -2.39 16.80
C ASP A 109 11.33 -3.84 16.84
N SER A 110 10.05 -4.06 16.53
CA SER A 110 9.46 -5.40 16.45
C SER A 110 8.33 -5.53 15.43
N LEU A 111 8.09 -6.77 14.97
CA LEU A 111 6.97 -7.09 14.08
C LEU A 111 5.60 -6.78 14.70
N PRO A 112 5.32 -7.09 15.98
CA PRO A 112 4.05 -6.74 16.62
C PRO A 112 3.76 -5.24 16.64
N GLU A 113 4.78 -4.40 16.88
CA GLU A 113 4.62 -2.93 16.84
C GLU A 113 4.24 -2.44 15.45
N LEU A 114 4.90 -2.96 14.41
CA LEU A 114 4.56 -2.66 13.02
C LEU A 114 3.10 -3.04 12.72
N VAL A 115 2.68 -4.26 13.07
CA VAL A 115 1.31 -4.75 12.84
C VAL A 115 0.29 -3.91 13.60
N ALA A 116 0.54 -3.60 14.87
CA ALA A 116 -0.34 -2.77 15.69
C ALA A 116 -0.49 -1.37 15.09
N ARG A 117 0.59 -0.80 14.53
CA ARG A 117 0.51 0.49 13.87
C ARG A 117 -0.26 0.43 12.56
N ILE A 118 -0.06 -0.59 11.72
CA ILE A 118 -0.84 -0.77 10.48
C ILE A 118 -2.33 -0.86 10.78
N LYS A 119 -2.73 -1.62 11.81
CA LYS A 119 -4.14 -1.69 12.24
C LYS A 119 -4.69 -0.35 12.71
N THR A 120 -3.85 0.45 13.38
CA THR A 120 -4.22 1.82 13.75
C THR A 120 -4.44 2.69 12.51
N ASP A 121 -3.56 2.58 11.51
CA ASP A 121 -3.66 3.32 10.25
C ASP A 121 -4.93 2.91 9.46
N ILE A 122 -5.27 1.62 9.43
CA ILE A 122 -6.53 1.10 8.86
C ILE A 122 -7.75 1.71 9.58
N GLY A 123 -7.75 1.71 10.92
CA GLY A 123 -8.84 2.29 11.71
C GLY A 123 -8.99 3.81 11.55
N LEU A 124 -7.90 4.54 11.25
CA LEU A 124 -7.94 5.97 10.95
C LEU A 124 -8.44 6.28 9.53
N ALA A 125 -8.36 5.32 8.61
CA ALA A 125 -8.70 5.49 7.20
C ALA A 125 -10.19 5.29 6.88
N ARG A 126 -10.95 4.68 7.80
CA ARG A 126 -12.43 4.55 7.73
C ARG A 126 -13.12 5.85 8.12
#